data_AF-A0A969Z128-F1
#
_entry.id   AF-A0A969Z128-F1
#
_cell.length_a   1.000
_cell.length_b   1.000
_cell.length_c   1.000
_cell.angle_alpha   90.00
_cell.angle_beta   90.00
_cell.angle_gamma   90.00
#
_symmetry.space_group_name_H-M   'P 1'
#
loop_
_entity.id
_entity.type
_entity.pdbx_description
1 polymer ?
#
loop_
_entity_poly.entity_id
_entity_poly.type
_entity_poly.pdbx_seq_one_letter_code
_entity_poly.pdbx_strand_id
1 'polypeptide(L)'
;MRRLQSKHYQTCQLGNNSNDGSSIPVQVQGLADVKKVSAGWAHSLAVKTDNTLWTWGDNWVGQLGNRSKISSNIPLKVGEGIQNLKQDTIITSQSVSTGQVLGEAMPLVNWENSVKKNLIL
;
A
#
# COMPACT_ATOMS: atom_id res chain seq x y z
N MET A 1 4.83 18.56 39.95
CA MET A 1 3.60 18.88 39.19
C MET A 1 3.46 17.86 38.07
N ARG A 2 2.27 17.30 37.80
CA ARG A 2 2.07 16.40 36.65
C ARG A 2 1.88 17.25 35.39
N ARG A 3 2.66 16.98 34.34
CA ARG A 3 2.50 17.63 33.03
C ARG A 3 1.15 17.20 32.46
N LEU A 4 0.21 18.14 32.34
CA LEU A 4 -1.05 17.89 31.64
C LEU A 4 -0.72 17.57 30.18
N GLN A 5 -1.00 16.35 29.74
CA GLN A 5 -0.91 16.04 28.32
C GLN A 5 -2.06 16.76 27.62
N SER A 6 -1.71 17.77 26.82
CA SER A 6 -2.66 18.39 25.92
C SER A 6 -3.21 17.31 24.99
N LYS A 7 -4.49 17.42 24.61
CA LYS A 7 -5.06 16.60 23.53
C LYS A 7 -4.45 17.08 22.21
N HIS A 8 -3.21 16.68 21.94
CA HIS A 8 -2.56 16.98 20.68
C HIS A 8 -3.35 16.30 19.55
N TYR A 9 -3.86 17.12 18.62
CA TYR A 9 -4.31 16.66 17.32
C TYR A 9 -3.19 15.84 16.70
N GLN A 10 -3.48 14.63 16.18
CA GLN A 10 -2.44 13.69 15.76
C GLN A 10 -1.74 14.17 14.48
N THR A 11 -0.69 14.98 14.62
CA THR A 11 0.07 15.55 13.49
C THR A 11 1.11 14.57 12.97
N CYS A 12 0.66 13.53 12.27
CA CYS A 12 1.53 12.57 11.58
C CYS A 12 2.37 13.18 10.44
N GLN A 13 2.11 14.44 10.07
CA GLN A 13 2.77 15.18 8.97
C GLN A 13 4.29 15.41 9.14
N LEU A 14 4.85 15.18 10.33
CA LEU A 14 6.30 15.33 10.56
C LEU A 14 7.14 14.13 10.10
N GLY A 15 6.53 12.96 9.86
CA GLY A 15 7.23 11.80 9.27
C GLY A 15 8.30 11.17 10.16
N ASN A 16 8.29 11.45 11.47
CA ASN A 16 9.31 11.06 12.45
C ASN A 16 8.85 9.90 13.38
N ASN A 17 7.85 9.12 12.96
CA ASN A 17 7.19 8.08 13.77
C ASN A 17 6.58 8.60 15.10
N SER A 18 6.27 9.88 15.18
CA SER A 18 5.45 10.47 16.24
C SER A 18 4.16 11.08 15.67
N ASN A 19 3.14 11.17 16.50
CA ASN A 19 1.92 11.95 16.22
C ASN A 19 1.93 13.32 16.93
N ASP A 20 2.99 13.61 17.70
CA ASP A 20 3.17 14.89 18.37
C ASP A 20 3.88 15.90 17.46
N GLY A 21 3.44 17.16 17.53
CA GLY A 21 4.13 18.28 16.88
C GLY A 21 5.47 18.60 17.56
N SER A 22 6.38 19.24 16.82
CA SER A 22 7.69 19.66 17.31
C SER A 22 7.93 21.15 17.06
N SER A 23 8.49 21.84 18.06
CA SER A 23 8.96 23.24 17.95
C SER A 23 10.43 23.35 17.54
N ILE A 24 11.09 22.22 17.27
CA ILE A 24 12.45 22.12 16.74
C ILE A 24 12.47 21.23 15.49
N PRO A 25 13.45 21.38 14.57
CA PRO A 25 13.60 20.48 13.44
C PRO A 25 13.71 19.01 13.89
N VAL A 26 12.96 18.13 13.24
CA VAL A 26 13.02 16.68 13.43
C VAL A 26 13.42 16.01 12.12
N GLN A 27 14.22 14.95 12.20
CA GLN A 27 14.57 14.17 11.03
C GLN A 27 13.38 13.29 10.61
N VAL A 28 13.05 13.32 9.32
CA VAL A 28 12.07 12.40 8.72
C VAL A 28 12.66 10.99 8.72
N GLN A 29 11.93 10.02 9.27
CA GLN A 29 12.45 8.66 9.48
C GLN A 29 12.63 7.91 8.15
N GLY A 30 13.79 7.26 7.99
CA GLY A 30 14.08 6.38 6.86
C GLY A 30 14.24 7.06 5.51
N LEU A 31 14.25 8.41 5.46
CA LEU A 31 14.30 9.17 4.23
C LEU A 31 15.67 9.82 4.04
N ALA A 32 16.33 9.47 2.94
CA ALA A 32 17.63 9.98 2.50
C ALA A 32 17.59 10.32 1.01
N ASP A 33 18.63 11.00 0.50
CA ASP A 33 18.80 11.34 -0.91
C ASP A 33 17.59 12.06 -1.53
N VAL A 34 17.01 13.01 -0.81
CA VAL A 34 15.84 13.77 -1.29
C VAL A 34 16.29 14.91 -2.21
N LYS A 35 15.71 14.98 -3.42
CA LYS A 35 15.99 16.07 -4.39
C LYS A 35 14.85 17.07 -4.55
N LYS A 36 13.62 16.74 -4.14
CA LYS A 36 12.46 17.65 -4.12
C LYS A 36 11.56 17.30 -2.93
N VAL A 37 10.94 18.32 -2.34
CA VAL A 37 9.91 18.19 -1.29
C VAL A 37 8.69 19.04 -1.64
N SER A 38 7.53 18.67 -1.09
CA SER A 38 6.30 19.46 -1.12
C SER A 38 5.49 19.20 0.15
N ALA A 39 4.76 20.20 0.62
CA ALA A 39 3.87 20.11 1.77
C ALA A 39 2.46 20.57 1.38
N GLY A 40 1.46 19.76 1.72
CA GLY A 40 0.06 20.16 1.75
C GLY A 40 -0.33 20.65 3.14
N TRP A 41 -1.64 20.74 3.42
CA TRP A 41 -2.16 21.17 4.73
C TRP A 41 -1.65 20.28 5.88
N ALA A 42 -1.86 18.97 5.77
CA ALA A 42 -1.54 17.99 6.81
C ALA A 42 -0.82 16.75 6.25
N HIS A 43 -0.31 16.83 5.02
CA HIS A 43 0.45 15.77 4.37
C HIS A 43 1.72 16.33 3.72
N SER A 44 2.71 15.48 3.49
CA SER A 44 4.00 15.85 2.90
C SER A 44 4.42 14.82 1.85
N LEU A 45 5.20 15.29 0.88
CA LEU A 45 5.72 14.50 -0.22
C LEU A 45 7.22 14.77 -0.40
N ALA A 46 7.97 13.73 -0.78
CA ALA A 46 9.36 13.83 -1.18
C ALA A 46 9.64 13.00 -2.44
N VAL A 47 10.50 13.51 -3.31
CA VAL A 47 11.06 12.75 -4.43
C VAL A 47 12.54 12.53 -4.18
N LYS A 48 12.94 11.27 -4.12
CA LYS A 48 14.34 10.85 -3.96
C LYS A 48 15.14 10.99 -5.27
N THR A 49 16.46 10.97 -5.20
CA THR A 49 17.38 10.99 -6.36
C THR A 49 17.04 9.91 -7.37
N ASP A 50 16.73 8.70 -6.90
CA ASP A 50 16.26 7.52 -7.64
C ASP A 50 14.88 7.67 -8.36
N ASN A 51 14.26 8.86 -8.31
CA ASN A 51 12.93 9.18 -8.84
C ASN A 51 11.74 8.52 -8.12
N THR A 52 11.95 7.85 -6.98
CA THR A 52 10.83 7.33 -6.18
C THR A 52 10.11 8.46 -5.42
N LEU A 53 8.77 8.40 -5.42
CA LEU A 53 7.89 9.31 -4.68
C LEU A 53 7.55 8.69 -3.32
N TRP A 54 7.62 9.50 -2.27
CA TRP A 54 7.31 9.13 -0.89
C TRP A 54 6.31 10.12 -0.30
N THR A 55 5.34 9.63 0.47
CA THR A 55 4.28 10.44 1.07
C THR A 55 4.03 10.06 2.54
N TRP A 56 3.68 11.04 3.37
CA TRP A 56 3.28 10.83 4.77
C TRP A 56 2.37 11.95 5.26
N GLY A 57 1.85 11.81 6.48
CA GLY A 57 0.81 12.65 7.06
C GLY A 57 -0.60 12.12 6.84
N ASP A 58 -1.56 13.03 6.87
CA ASP A 58 -2.99 12.70 6.87
C ASP A 58 -3.47 12.09 5.56
N ASN A 59 -4.34 11.09 5.65
CA ASN A 59 -4.81 10.35 4.47
C ASN A 59 -6.33 10.14 4.41
N TRP A 60 -7.11 10.83 5.24
CA TRP A 60 -8.58 10.69 5.33
C TRP A 60 -9.32 10.71 3.98
N VAL A 61 -8.81 11.49 3.02
CA VAL A 61 -9.36 11.61 1.65
C VAL A 61 -8.49 10.95 0.57
N GLY A 62 -7.48 10.15 0.93
CA GLY A 62 -6.58 9.47 -0.01
C GLY A 62 -5.36 10.28 -0.46
N GLN A 63 -5.00 11.35 0.27
CA GLN A 63 -3.91 12.29 -0.07
C GLN A 63 -2.55 11.62 -0.32
N LEU A 64 -2.28 10.47 0.31
CA LEU A 64 -0.99 9.78 0.19
C LEU A 64 -0.83 9.00 -1.12
N GLY A 65 -1.91 8.79 -1.90
CA GLY A 65 -1.86 8.08 -3.18
C GLY A 65 -1.52 6.59 -3.10
N ASN A 66 -1.43 6.02 -1.89
CA ASN A 66 -0.99 4.64 -1.62
C ASN A 66 -2.11 3.59 -1.67
N ARG A 67 -3.24 3.89 -2.34
CA ARG A 67 -4.47 3.05 -2.36
C ARG A 67 -5.11 2.79 -0.98
N SER A 68 -4.75 3.56 0.04
CA SER A 68 -5.33 3.51 1.39
C SER A 68 -5.89 4.88 1.79
N LYS A 69 -6.69 4.91 2.86
CA LYS A 69 -7.12 6.13 3.57
C LYS A 69 -6.51 6.26 4.98
N ILE A 70 -5.59 5.36 5.32
CA ILE A 70 -4.92 5.34 6.63
C ILE A 70 -3.77 6.35 6.61
N SER A 71 -3.77 7.31 7.55
CA SER A 71 -2.70 8.29 7.76
C SER A 71 -1.39 7.59 8.18
N SER A 72 -0.24 8.17 7.83
CA SER A 72 1.07 7.59 8.16
C SER A 72 1.98 8.62 8.81
N ASN A 73 2.53 8.31 9.98
CA ASN A 73 3.55 9.13 10.65
C ASN A 73 4.99 8.81 10.20
N ILE A 74 5.14 7.97 9.17
CA ILE A 74 6.40 7.64 8.49
C ILE A 74 6.22 7.73 6.96
N PRO A 75 7.27 8.08 6.19
CA PRO A 75 7.24 8.03 4.73
C PRO A 75 6.85 6.65 4.19
N LEU A 76 5.89 6.64 3.27
CA LEU A 76 5.51 5.47 2.49
C LEU A 76 5.81 5.72 1.01
N LYS A 77 6.43 4.75 0.33
CA LYS A 77 6.70 4.83 -1.10
C LYS A 77 5.39 4.69 -1.89
N VAL A 78 5.16 5.59 -2.84
CA VAL A 78 4.01 5.56 -3.74
C VAL A 78 4.33 4.70 -4.95
N GLY A 79 3.35 3.91 -5.40
CA GLY A 79 3.47 3.04 -6.57
C GLY A 79 3.83 1.58 -6.25
N GLU A 80 4.38 1.31 -5.07
CA GLU A 80 4.39 -0.03 -4.51
C GLU A 80 3.01 -0.31 -3.92
N GLY A 81 2.28 -1.25 -4.53
CA GLY A 81 1.04 -1.78 -3.94
C GLY A 81 1.36 -2.36 -2.57
N ILE A 82 0.53 -2.06 -1.57
CA ILE A 82 0.81 -2.42 -0.18
C ILE A 82 0.86 -3.95 -0.04
N GLN A 83 2.07 -4.52 -0.03
CA GLN A 83 2.33 -5.95 0.18
C GLN A 83 1.94 -6.43 1.59
N ASN A 84 1.58 -5.50 2.49
CA ASN A 84 1.28 -5.73 3.90
C ASN A 84 0.08 -4.91 4.42
N LEU A 85 -1.04 -4.88 3.67
CA LEU A 85 -2.32 -4.83 4.39
C LEU A 85 -2.41 -6.17 5.13
N LYS A 86 -2.70 -6.15 6.44
CA LYS A 86 -2.85 -7.37 7.23
C LYS A 86 -3.82 -8.32 6.53
N GLN A 87 -3.53 -9.61 6.63
CA GLN A 87 -4.11 -10.70 5.85
C GLN A 87 -5.58 -10.99 6.24
N ASP A 88 -6.47 -10.03 6.00
CA ASP A 88 -7.87 -10.02 6.44
C ASP A 88 -8.86 -9.65 5.32
N THR A 89 -8.46 -9.58 4.04
CA THR A 89 -9.42 -9.46 2.92
C THR A 89 -8.94 -10.21 1.67
N ILE A 90 -9.54 -11.39 1.51
CA ILE A 90 -9.50 -12.36 0.39
C ILE A 90 -8.96 -11.80 -0.94
N ILE A 91 -7.84 -12.35 -1.38
CA ILE A 91 -7.35 -12.23 -2.76
C ILE A 91 -8.07 -13.29 -3.61
N THR A 92 -8.79 -12.88 -4.66
CA THR A 92 -8.68 -13.45 -6.02
C THR A 92 -9.75 -12.90 -6.96
N SER A 93 -9.31 -12.21 -8.01
CA SER A 93 -9.75 -12.56 -9.36
C SER A 93 -8.64 -12.25 -10.37
N GLN A 94 -8.32 -13.26 -11.17
CA GLN A 94 -7.61 -13.17 -12.46
C GLN A 94 -6.16 -12.62 -12.47
N SER A 95 -5.18 -13.55 -12.51
CA SER A 95 -4.18 -13.69 -13.60
C SER A 95 -2.76 -14.05 -13.14
N VAL A 96 -2.32 -15.30 -13.36
CA VAL A 96 -1.12 -15.67 -14.15
C VAL A 96 -1.38 -17.07 -14.74
N SER A 97 -0.94 -17.30 -15.97
CA SER A 97 -1.20 -18.51 -16.76
C SER A 97 -0.09 -19.58 -16.66
N THR A 98 -0.42 -20.79 -17.12
CA THR A 98 0.49 -21.79 -17.72
C THR A 98 1.67 -22.30 -16.89
N GLY A 99 1.58 -23.58 -16.46
CA GLY A 99 2.68 -24.51 -16.71
C GLY A 99 3.48 -25.09 -15.54
N GLN A 100 2.83 -25.59 -14.48
CA GLN A 100 3.49 -26.58 -13.61
C GLN A 100 2.48 -27.57 -13.02
N VAL A 101 2.53 -28.82 -13.49
CA VAL A 101 1.75 -29.96 -12.94
C VAL A 101 2.74 -31.08 -12.65
N LEU A 102 2.82 -31.53 -11.40
CA LEU A 102 3.16 -32.90 -11.01
C LEU A 102 2.62 -33.19 -9.59
N GLY A 103 1.68 -34.13 -9.48
CA GLY A 103 1.13 -34.66 -8.21
C GLY A 103 0.09 -33.76 -7.53
N GLU A 104 -1.06 -34.24 -7.04
CA GLU A 104 -1.64 -35.60 -7.01
C GLU A 104 -3.17 -35.54 -7.23
N ALA A 105 -3.83 -36.70 -7.39
CA ALA A 105 -5.06 -36.82 -8.19
C ALA A 105 -6.41 -36.47 -7.50
N MET A 106 -7.34 -35.91 -8.29
CA MET A 106 -8.74 -36.36 -8.38
C MET A 106 -9.23 -36.22 -9.84
N PRO A 107 -10.01 -37.17 -10.40
CA PRO A 107 -10.40 -37.16 -11.81
C PRO A 107 -11.61 -36.25 -12.08
N LEU A 108 -11.52 -35.41 -13.12
CA LEU A 108 -12.64 -34.59 -13.62
C LEU A 108 -13.37 -35.30 -14.76
N VAL A 109 -14.69 -35.14 -14.82
CA VAL A 109 -15.58 -35.78 -15.81
C VAL A 109 -15.46 -35.10 -17.19
N ASN A 110 -15.21 -35.91 -18.22
CA ASN A 110 -15.00 -35.43 -19.59
C ASN A 110 -16.33 -35.13 -20.30
N TRP A 111 -16.55 -33.88 -20.70
CA TRP A 111 -17.74 -33.41 -21.43
C TRP A 111 -17.62 -33.47 -22.97
N GLU A 112 -16.46 -33.89 -23.50
CA GLU A 112 -16.13 -33.81 -24.93
C GLU A 112 -16.91 -34.77 -25.86
N ASN A 113 -17.72 -35.68 -25.31
CA ASN A 113 -18.51 -36.63 -26.12
C ASN A 113 -19.80 -36.03 -26.73
N SER A 114 -20.11 -34.75 -26.49
CA SER A 114 -21.40 -34.14 -26.87
C SER A 114 -21.46 -33.46 -28.26
N VAL A 115 -20.41 -33.50 -29.09
CA VAL A 115 -20.35 -32.73 -30.36
C VAL A 115 -20.05 -33.57 -31.62
N LYS A 116 -19.97 -34.92 -31.53
CA LYS A 116 -19.65 -35.79 -32.70
C LYS A 116 -20.58 -36.98 -32.92
N LYS A 117 -21.90 -36.76 -32.90
CA LYS A 117 -22.91 -37.70 -33.43
C LYS A 117 -24.08 -36.98 -34.13
N ASN A 118 -23.81 -36.35 -35.27
CA ASN A 118 -24.82 -35.91 -36.24
C ASN A 118 -24.17 -35.75 -37.64
N LEU A 119 -23.86 -36.91 -38.26
CA LEU A 119 -23.42 -37.20 -39.65
C LEU A 119 -22.77 -38.62 -39.58
N ILE A 120 -22.97 -39.60 -40.46
CA ILE A 120 -23.90 -39.79 -41.61
C ILE A 120 -24.48 -41.21 -41.50
N LEU A 121 -25.81 -41.36 -41.56
CA LEU A 121 -26.57 -42.12 -42.58
C LEU A 121 -28.00 -41.59 -42.59
#